data_AF-A0A7S0I3T0-F1
#
_entry.id   AF-A0A7S0I3T0-F1
#
_cell.length_a   1.000
_cell.length_b   1.000
_cell.length_c   1.000
_cell.angle_alpha   90.00
_cell.angle_beta   90.00
_cell.angle_gamma   90.00
#
_symmetry.space_group_name_H-M   'P 1'
#
loop_
_entity.id
_entity.type
_entity.pdbx_description
1 polymer ?
#
loop_
_entity_poly.entity_id
_entity_poly.type
_entity_poly.pdbx_seq_one_letter_code
_entity_poly.pdbx_strand_id
1 'polypeptide(L)'
;GGGGVGAEAMDAQVYLSGLEIVQGAAAPGLQPLQRDAADPPGFAVVVRGGRAVFTRCGMASGCSGCCFVTAAASAQLRGCQLRHATAHGLLASGKATASLLHCHVRDTGSALVEVRGRASVRVHGCRLHHSARSGLFASAFGELR
;
A
#
# COMPACT_ATOMS: atom_id res chain seq x y z
N GLY A 1 -1.62 44.05 4.84
CA GLY A 1 -1.42 43.16 3.70
C GLY A 1 -1.46 41.74 4.22
N GLY A 2 -2.52 41.01 3.87
CA GLY A 2 -2.68 39.60 4.24
C GLY A 2 -1.84 38.68 3.37
N GLY A 3 -1.57 37.50 3.90
CA GLY A 3 -0.88 36.39 3.23
C GLY A 3 -0.90 35.18 4.15
N GLY A 4 -2.10 34.65 4.38
CA GLY A 4 -2.37 33.53 5.28
C GLY A 4 -1.65 32.26 4.85
N VAL A 5 -1.12 31.56 5.86
CA VAL A 5 -0.63 30.19 5.77
C VAL A 5 -1.81 29.25 5.48
N GLY A 6 -2.07 28.97 4.21
CA GLY A 6 -3.00 27.93 3.77
C GLY A 6 -2.30 26.58 3.73
N ALA A 7 -1.96 26.01 4.88
CA ALA A 7 -1.74 24.57 4.95
C ALA A 7 -3.13 23.93 4.85
N GLU A 8 -3.57 23.59 3.63
CA GLU A 8 -4.73 22.74 3.44
C GLU A 8 -4.44 21.42 4.15
N ALA A 9 -5.04 21.27 5.33
CA ALA A 9 -5.10 20.01 6.03
C ALA A 9 -5.82 19.02 5.11
N MET A 10 -5.06 18.17 4.42
CA MET A 10 -5.62 17.01 3.75
C MET A 10 -6.10 16.05 4.84
N ASP A 11 -7.39 16.16 5.16
CA ASP A 11 -8.13 15.18 5.94
C ASP A 11 -7.96 13.81 5.28
N ALA A 12 -7.07 12.99 5.85
CA ALA A 12 -6.88 11.60 5.45
C ALA A 12 -8.06 10.78 6.01
N GLN A 13 -9.24 10.91 5.41
CA GLN A 13 -10.39 10.08 5.74
C GLN A 13 -10.16 8.66 5.20
N VAL A 14 -9.75 7.76 6.10
CA VAL A 14 -9.72 6.32 5.83
C VAL A 14 -11.10 5.74 6.16
N TYR A 15 -11.96 5.57 5.16
CA TYR A 15 -13.24 4.87 5.32
C TYR A 15 -13.02 3.35 5.30
N LEU A 16 -13.09 2.72 6.47
CA LEU A 16 -13.06 1.26 6.63
C LEU A 16 -14.50 0.74 6.74
N SER A 17 -15.18 0.50 5.61
CA SER A 17 -16.47 -0.21 5.60
C SER A 17 -16.27 -1.68 5.24
N GLY A 18 -16.67 -2.59 6.12
CA GLY A 18 -16.54 -4.05 5.90
C GLY A 18 -15.17 -4.64 6.27
N LEU A 19 -14.41 -3.98 7.15
CA LEU A 19 -13.22 -4.58 7.74
C LEU A 19 -13.63 -5.58 8.82
N GLU A 20 -13.58 -6.86 8.51
CA GLU A 20 -13.35 -7.88 9.53
C GLU A 20 -11.84 -7.93 9.78
N ILE A 21 -11.38 -7.37 10.91
CA ILE A 21 -10.07 -7.75 11.42
C ILE A 21 -10.21 -9.19 11.89
N VAL A 22 -9.96 -10.16 11.00
CA VAL A 22 -9.69 -11.54 11.39
C VAL A 22 -8.29 -11.55 11.97
N GLN A 23 -8.13 -10.92 13.14
CA GLN A 23 -7.19 -11.40 14.11
C GLN A 23 -7.73 -12.79 14.44
N GLY A 24 -7.20 -13.82 13.77
CA GLY A 24 -7.32 -15.17 14.29
C GLY A 24 -6.98 -15.05 15.77
N ALA A 25 -7.96 -15.35 16.63
CA ALA A 25 -8.02 -14.96 18.03
C ALA A 25 -6.63 -14.85 18.61
N ALA A 26 -6.32 -13.74 19.30
CA ALA A 26 -5.06 -13.59 20.01
C ALA A 26 -4.89 -14.81 20.92
N ALA A 27 -4.15 -15.81 20.43
CA ALA A 27 -3.68 -16.89 21.25
C ALA A 27 -2.83 -16.21 22.33
N PRO A 28 -3.03 -16.54 23.62
CA PRO A 28 -2.12 -16.06 24.64
C PRO A 28 -0.68 -16.41 24.21
N GLY A 29 0.16 -15.39 24.01
CA GLY A 29 1.53 -15.54 23.49
C GLY A 29 1.85 -14.81 22.16
N LEU A 30 0.88 -14.18 21.49
CA LEU A 30 1.18 -13.35 20.31
C LEU A 30 1.89 -12.06 20.72
N GLN A 31 3.18 -11.96 20.34
CA GLN A 31 3.97 -10.76 20.51
C GLN A 31 3.53 -9.68 19.50
N PRO A 32 3.53 -8.38 19.89
CA PRO A 32 3.22 -7.31 18.96
C PRO A 32 4.17 -7.37 17.75
N LEU A 33 3.61 -7.22 16.56
CA LEU A 33 4.39 -7.13 15.33
C LEU A 33 5.23 -5.85 15.37
N GLN A 34 6.53 -6.01 15.64
CA GLN A 34 7.48 -4.90 15.65
C GLN A 34 7.65 -4.37 14.21
N ARG A 35 7.70 -3.03 14.06
CA ARG A 35 8.13 -2.41 12.81
C ARG A 35 9.63 -2.70 12.60
N ASP A 36 10.01 -3.20 11.43
CA ASP A 36 11.42 -3.34 11.06
C ASP A 36 12.00 -1.94 10.81
N ALA A 37 13.22 -1.68 11.27
CA ALA A 37 13.92 -0.42 11.01
C ALA A 37 14.10 -0.17 9.49
N ALA A 38 14.15 -1.25 8.69
CA ALA A 38 14.22 -1.16 7.23
C ALA A 38 12.89 -0.71 6.58
N ASP A 39 11.80 -0.67 7.33
CA ASP A 39 10.49 -0.34 6.80
C ASP A 39 10.30 1.18 6.60
N PRO A 40 9.99 1.61 5.37
CA PRO A 40 9.80 3.03 5.09
C PRO A 40 8.60 3.60 5.87
N PRO A 41 8.73 4.79 6.51
CA PRO A 41 7.62 5.48 7.16
C PRO A 41 6.67 6.11 6.12
N GLY A 42 5.51 6.59 6.57
CA GLY A 42 4.64 7.44 5.76
C GLY A 42 3.74 6.70 4.77
N PHE A 43 3.33 5.47 5.11
CA PHE A 43 2.32 4.74 4.36
C PHE A 43 0.93 4.89 5.01
N ALA A 44 -0.12 5.06 4.21
CA ALA A 44 -1.49 5.09 4.72
C ALA A 44 -1.92 3.73 5.29
N VAL A 45 -1.48 2.63 4.67
CA VAL A 45 -1.74 1.26 5.14
C VAL A 45 -0.45 0.46 5.10
N VAL A 46 -0.17 -0.27 6.18
CA VAL A 46 0.93 -1.22 6.26
C VAL A 46 0.40 -2.59 6.70
N VAL A 47 0.70 -3.63 5.93
CA VAL A 47 0.38 -5.03 6.25
C VAL A 47 1.68 -5.77 6.58
N ARG A 48 1.84 -6.12 7.85
CA ARG A 48 2.99 -6.84 8.43
C ARG A 48 2.48 -8.16 9.03
N GLY A 49 2.55 -9.24 8.27
CA GLY A 49 1.99 -10.54 8.65
C GLY A 49 0.49 -10.69 8.39
N GLY A 50 0.02 -11.94 8.35
CA GLY A 50 -1.38 -12.28 8.14
C GLY A 50 -1.91 -12.03 6.72
N ARG A 51 -3.23 -11.91 6.61
CA ARG A 51 -3.95 -11.67 5.35
C ARG A 51 -4.87 -10.46 5.50
N ALA A 52 -4.78 -9.52 4.57
CA ALA A 52 -5.67 -8.37 4.46
C ALA A 52 -6.46 -8.40 3.16
N VAL A 53 -7.73 -8.02 3.22
CA VAL A 53 -8.61 -7.90 2.05
C VAL A 53 -9.26 -6.52 2.05
N PHE A 54 -9.13 -5.81 0.95
CA PHE A 54 -9.70 -4.49 0.73
C PHE A 54 -10.62 -4.56 -0.48
N THR A 55 -11.87 -4.14 -0.32
CA THR A 55 -12.85 -4.11 -1.41
C THR A 55 -13.45 -2.71 -1.51
N ARG A 56 -13.31 -2.08 -2.68
CA ARG A 56 -13.83 -0.74 -2.98
C ARG A 56 -13.34 0.35 -2.01
N CYS A 57 -12.09 0.23 -1.54
CA CYS A 57 -11.49 1.20 -0.63
C CYS A 57 -10.71 2.30 -1.38
N GLY A 58 -10.73 3.52 -0.85
CA GLY A 58 -9.84 4.60 -1.27
C GLY A 58 -8.66 4.73 -0.30
N MET A 59 -7.43 4.74 -0.81
CA MET A 59 -6.21 4.99 -0.07
C MET A 59 -5.53 6.22 -0.66
N ALA A 60 -5.25 7.21 0.17
CA ALA A 60 -4.49 8.39 -0.23
C ALA A 60 -3.43 8.66 0.84
N SER A 61 -2.26 9.12 0.40
CA SER A 61 -1.17 9.48 1.30
C SER A 61 -0.44 10.66 0.70
N GLY A 62 -0.32 11.79 1.40
CA GLY A 62 0.58 12.90 1.02
C GLY A 62 2.04 12.63 1.42
N CYS A 63 2.35 11.41 1.85
CA CYS A 63 3.68 10.98 2.26
C CYS A 63 4.14 9.81 1.38
N SER A 64 5.04 8.95 1.89
CA SER A 64 5.73 7.92 1.12
C SER A 64 4.82 7.04 0.26
N GLY A 65 3.75 6.44 0.79
CA GLY A 65 2.92 5.56 -0.05
C GLY A 65 1.50 5.27 0.42
N CYS A 66 0.71 4.63 -0.43
CA CYS A 66 -0.66 4.26 -0.08
C CYS A 66 -0.71 2.92 0.68
N CYS A 67 -0.10 1.87 0.12
CA CYS A 67 -0.13 0.53 0.70
C CYS A 67 1.27 -0.10 0.71
N PHE A 68 1.72 -0.57 1.87
CA PHE A 68 2.95 -1.33 2.02
C PHE A 68 2.66 -2.73 2.54
N VAL A 69 3.02 -3.75 1.78
CA VAL A 69 2.91 -5.16 2.17
C VAL A 69 4.33 -5.71 2.34
N THR A 70 4.65 -6.23 3.52
CA THR A 70 6.02 -6.66 3.82
C THR A 70 6.06 -7.98 4.60
N ALA A 71 7.26 -8.41 4.98
CA ALA A 71 7.51 -9.69 5.65
C ALA A 71 6.89 -10.84 4.86
N ALA A 72 6.11 -11.73 5.49
CA ALA A 72 5.37 -12.81 4.84
C ALA A 72 3.85 -12.51 4.72
N ALA A 73 3.47 -11.23 4.67
CA ALA A 73 2.06 -10.83 4.62
C ALA A 73 1.42 -11.09 3.25
N SER A 74 0.09 -11.19 3.24
CA SER A 74 -0.71 -11.24 2.02
C SER A 74 -1.76 -10.13 1.99
N ALA A 75 -1.92 -9.47 0.85
CA ALA A 75 -2.94 -8.44 0.65
C ALA A 75 -3.71 -8.64 -0.67
N GLN A 76 -5.03 -8.49 -0.61
CA GLN A 76 -5.87 -8.46 -1.81
C GLN A 76 -6.63 -7.16 -1.86
N LEU A 77 -6.49 -6.43 -2.97
CA LEU A 77 -7.18 -5.17 -3.23
C LEU A 77 -8.09 -5.37 -4.44
N ARG A 78 -9.39 -5.13 -4.27
CA ARG A 78 -10.39 -5.28 -5.33
C ARG A 78 -11.19 -4.01 -5.52
N GLY A 79 -11.14 -3.41 -6.71
CA GLY A 79 -11.88 -2.17 -7.00
C GLY A 79 -11.40 -0.98 -6.18
N CYS A 80 -10.16 -1.00 -5.68
CA CYS A 80 -9.61 0.04 -4.82
C CYS A 80 -8.98 1.19 -5.63
N GLN A 81 -8.88 2.36 -5.01
CA GLN A 81 -8.22 3.54 -5.58
C GLN A 81 -7.04 3.96 -4.70
N LEU A 82 -5.83 3.98 -5.25
CA LEU A 82 -4.60 4.41 -4.57
C LEU A 82 -4.10 5.69 -5.25
N ARG A 83 -3.93 6.78 -4.49
CA ARG A 83 -3.60 8.10 -5.06
C ARG A 83 -2.74 9.00 -4.18
N HIS A 84 -2.11 9.98 -4.82
CA HIS A 84 -1.39 11.11 -4.19
C HIS A 84 -0.11 10.78 -3.42
N ALA A 85 0.41 9.56 -3.51
CA ALA A 85 1.64 9.16 -2.83
C ALA A 85 2.88 9.91 -3.34
N THR A 86 3.75 10.37 -2.45
CA THR A 86 5.02 11.01 -2.84
C THR A 86 6.06 10.01 -3.34
N ALA A 87 5.92 8.71 -3.04
CA ALA A 87 6.75 7.66 -3.62
C ALA A 87 5.93 6.54 -4.26
N HIS A 88 5.25 5.70 -3.48
CA HIS A 88 4.71 4.42 -3.97
C HIS A 88 3.19 4.34 -3.86
N GLY A 89 2.52 3.89 -4.92
CA GLY A 89 1.11 3.48 -4.80
C GLY A 89 1.02 2.24 -3.92
N LEU A 90 1.52 1.11 -4.43
CA LEU A 90 1.72 -0.11 -3.66
C LEU A 90 3.21 -0.49 -3.65
N LEU A 91 3.76 -0.75 -2.46
CA LEU A 91 5.07 -1.36 -2.29
C LEU A 91 4.88 -2.76 -1.71
N ALA A 92 5.49 -3.77 -2.33
CA ALA A 92 5.62 -5.11 -1.79
C ALA A 92 7.10 -5.43 -1.55
N SER A 93 7.46 -5.91 -0.35
CA SER A 93 8.85 -6.23 0.02
C SER A 93 8.96 -7.54 0.80
N GLY A 94 10.19 -8.03 0.97
CA GLY A 94 10.49 -9.24 1.73
C GLY A 94 10.01 -10.50 1.01
N LYS A 95 9.00 -11.18 1.57
CA LYS A 95 8.31 -12.36 1.00
C LYS A 95 6.80 -12.08 0.84
N ALA A 96 6.43 -10.81 0.74
CA ALA A 96 5.04 -10.39 0.67
C ALA A 96 4.36 -10.86 -0.61
N THR A 97 3.05 -11.10 -0.51
CA THR A 97 2.20 -11.35 -1.68
C THR A 97 1.10 -10.30 -1.77
N ALA A 98 0.89 -9.70 -2.93
CA ALA A 98 -0.22 -8.78 -3.14
C ALA A 98 -0.97 -9.06 -4.44
N SER A 99 -2.27 -8.77 -4.46
CA SER A 99 -3.08 -8.81 -5.67
C SER A 99 -3.90 -7.54 -5.83
N LEU A 100 -3.79 -6.90 -6.99
CA LEU A 100 -4.63 -5.78 -7.39
C LEU A 100 -5.58 -6.27 -8.48
N LEU A 101 -6.88 -6.19 -8.21
CA LEU A 101 -7.94 -6.65 -9.09
C LEU A 101 -8.87 -5.48 -9.40
N HIS A 102 -8.92 -5.03 -10.64
CA HIS A 102 -9.75 -3.89 -11.06
C HIS A 102 -9.49 -2.61 -10.25
N CYS A 103 -8.24 -2.39 -9.85
CA CYS A 103 -7.84 -1.22 -9.07
C CYS A 103 -7.38 -0.07 -9.97
N HIS A 104 -7.37 1.13 -9.39
CA HIS A 104 -6.81 2.32 -10.01
C HIS A 104 -5.69 2.87 -9.14
N VAL A 105 -4.47 2.91 -9.66
CA VAL A 105 -3.32 3.53 -8.99
C VAL A 105 -2.85 4.72 -9.81
N ARG A 106 -2.73 5.88 -9.18
CA ARG A 106 -2.38 7.13 -9.86
C ARG A 106 -1.65 8.12 -8.98
N ASP A 107 -1.05 9.13 -9.61
CA ASP A 107 -0.48 10.32 -8.96
C ASP A 107 0.56 9.94 -7.91
N THR A 108 1.61 9.22 -8.34
CA THR A 108 2.70 8.78 -7.47
C THR A 108 4.03 9.40 -7.85
N GLY A 109 4.81 9.88 -6.88
CA GLY A 109 6.13 10.47 -7.12
C GLY A 109 7.27 9.50 -7.42
N SER A 110 7.02 8.19 -7.43
CA SER A 110 7.96 7.17 -7.91
C SER A 110 7.23 6.10 -8.72
N ALA A 111 7.04 4.90 -8.18
CA ALA A 111 6.40 3.78 -8.86
C ALA A 111 4.94 3.57 -8.43
N LEU A 112 4.04 3.27 -9.37
CA LEU A 112 2.65 2.95 -9.01
C LEU A 112 2.58 1.62 -8.27
N VAL A 113 3.27 0.60 -8.77
CA VAL A 113 3.47 -0.67 -8.08
C VAL A 113 4.95 -1.01 -8.10
N GLU A 114 5.50 -1.21 -6.91
CA GLU A 114 6.88 -1.61 -6.72
C GLU A 114 6.98 -2.93 -5.97
N VAL A 115 7.79 -3.84 -6.49
CA VAL A 115 8.06 -5.15 -5.91
C VAL A 115 9.55 -5.28 -5.66
N ARG A 116 9.91 -5.55 -4.41
CA ARG A 116 11.29 -5.69 -3.95
C ARG A 116 11.47 -7.01 -3.23
N GLY A 117 12.68 -7.55 -3.27
CA GLY A 117 12.97 -8.81 -2.60
C GLY A 117 12.21 -9.97 -3.24
N ARG A 118 11.95 -11.03 -2.48
CA ARG A 118 11.22 -12.21 -2.97
C ARG A 118 9.71 -12.03 -2.90
N ALA A 119 9.23 -10.79 -3.03
CA ALA A 119 7.82 -10.47 -3.04
C ALA A 119 7.20 -10.76 -4.42
N SER A 120 5.90 -11.04 -4.45
CA SER A 120 5.16 -11.32 -5.68
C SER A 120 3.87 -10.50 -5.72
N VAL A 121 3.64 -9.79 -6.81
CA VAL A 121 2.43 -8.99 -7.01
C VAL A 121 1.75 -9.38 -8.31
N ARG A 122 0.44 -9.64 -8.22
CA ARG A 122 -0.44 -9.84 -9.38
C ARG A 122 -1.25 -8.59 -9.65
N VAL A 123 -1.25 -8.11 -10.89
CA VAL A 123 -2.03 -6.96 -11.34
C VAL A 123 -2.98 -7.41 -12.46
N HIS A 124 -4.28 -7.35 -12.21
CA HIS A 124 -5.29 -7.78 -13.19
C HIS A 124 -6.38 -6.73 -13.37
N GLY A 125 -6.65 -6.36 -14.62
CA GLY A 125 -7.70 -5.40 -14.97
C GLY A 125 -7.51 -4.01 -14.34
N CYS A 126 -6.28 -3.63 -13.98
CA CYS A 126 -6.00 -2.38 -13.28
C CYS A 126 -5.66 -1.23 -14.23
N ARG A 127 -5.96 0.00 -13.81
CA ARG A 127 -5.50 1.23 -14.46
C ARG A 127 -4.36 1.82 -13.65
N LEU A 128 -3.19 1.91 -14.28
CA LEU A 128 -1.97 2.43 -13.69
C LEU A 128 -1.49 3.60 -14.55
N HIS A 129 -1.51 4.83 -14.04
CA HIS A 129 -1.11 6.01 -14.80
C HIS A 129 -0.57 7.15 -13.92
N HIS A 130 0.03 8.17 -14.54
CA HIS A 130 0.53 9.37 -13.84
C HIS A 130 1.53 9.04 -12.72
N SER A 131 2.63 8.37 -13.10
CA SER A 131 3.78 8.10 -12.25
C SER A 131 4.95 8.99 -12.64
N ALA A 132 5.72 9.49 -11.66
CA ALA A 132 6.93 10.25 -11.98
C ALA A 132 8.09 9.37 -12.46
N ARG A 133 8.12 8.07 -12.11
CA ARG A 133 9.22 7.16 -12.47
C ARG A 133 8.78 5.97 -13.31
N SER A 134 7.88 5.13 -12.81
CA SER A 134 7.51 3.88 -13.47
C SER A 134 6.10 3.44 -13.11
N GLY A 135 5.40 2.80 -14.05
CA GLY A 135 4.11 2.20 -13.73
C GLY A 135 4.27 0.95 -12.86
N LEU A 136 5.09 0.02 -13.33
CA LEU A 136 5.40 -1.25 -12.66
C LEU A 136 6.91 -1.37 -12.53
N PHE A 137 7.41 -1.69 -11.34
CA PHE A 137 8.85 -1.85 -11.09
C PHE A 137 9.12 -3.05 -10.19
N ALA A 138 9.85 -4.05 -10.70
CA ALA A 138 10.35 -5.16 -9.92
C ALA A 138 11.87 -5.07 -9.78
N SER A 139 12.37 -5.40 -8.59
CA SER A 139 13.80 -5.45 -8.27
C SER A 139 14.10 -6.54 -7.26
N ALA A 140 15.36 -6.95 -7.16
CA ALA A 140 15.86 -7.90 -6.17
C ALA A 140 15.03 -9.19 -6.05
N PHE A 141 14.85 -9.92 -7.16
CA PHE A 141 14.01 -11.14 -7.27
C PHE A 141 12.49 -10.90 -7.15
N GLY A 142 12.05 -9.65 -7.19
CA GLY A 142 10.64 -9.30 -7.16
C GLY A 142 9.93 -9.79 -8.41
N GLU A 143 8.69 -10.25 -8.24
CA GLU A 143 7.88 -10.76 -9.33
C GLU A 143 6.62 -9.92 -9.53
N LEU A 144 6.36 -9.56 -10.79
CA LEU A 144 5.15 -8.88 -11.24
C LEU A 144 4.47 -9.74 -12.31
N ARG A 145 3.18 -10.03 -12.11
CA ARG A 145 2.37 -10.88 -13.00
C ARG A 145 1.04 -10.22 -13.36
#